data_AF-A0A1Y6G579-F1
#
_entry.id   AF-A0A1Y6G579-F1
#
_cell.length_a   1.000
_cell.length_b   1.000
_cell.length_c   1.000
_cell.angle_alpha   90.00
_cell.angle_beta   90.00
_cell.angle_gamma   90.00
#
_symmetry.space_group_name_H-M   'P 1'
#
loop_
_entity.id
_entity.type
_entity.pdbx_description
1 polymer ?
#
loop_
_entity_poly.entity_id
_entity_poly.type
_entity_poly.pdbx_seq_one_letter_code
_entity_poly.pdbx_strand_id
1 'polypeptide(L)'
;MEIKIGALTIYFPDASSSDFFINEDLAEFFGFETSLEAATFIKKKLKDRMEYSFKKLKIDYETNGIFITSKNGEIIVEAAIIINELVIIEIKNSEIVEVIKSVKNFKRPKKQRWVVGDIFYIPLKNGYFSFGQIIKKGDLGLPICCLFDLVSNEVVEIHNIINKNVVSILPISSQSLDNHTWKIIGNKSIVVKVEEVIKGQPKNYLRRITRGTYSDSSLKELAEALNGIRPWNENIDVNYFDKMLVPDYQKPDNLLFLTRDEKINYFKKLGYDLHQLEESYSKTPDWF
;
A
#
# COMPACT_ATOMS: atom_id res chain seq x y z
N MET A 1 0.41 8.48 -11.61
CA MET A 1 1.01 9.09 -12.81
C MET A 1 2.35 9.62 -12.38
N GLU A 2 3.36 9.44 -13.22
CA GLU A 2 4.72 9.89 -12.97
C GLU A 2 5.30 10.45 -14.26
N ILE A 3 6.21 11.40 -14.14
CA ILE A 3 6.98 11.95 -15.26
C ILE A 3 8.43 12.06 -14.83
N LYS A 4 9.33 11.64 -15.70
CA LYS A 4 10.77 11.78 -15.52
C LYS A 4 11.23 13.19 -15.90
N ILE A 5 12.16 13.75 -15.13
CA ILE A 5 12.87 15.00 -15.41
C ILE A 5 14.36 14.83 -15.05
N GLY A 6 15.22 14.73 -16.08
CA GLY A 6 16.62 14.37 -15.90
C GLY A 6 16.77 12.99 -15.22
N ALA A 7 17.47 12.92 -14.08
CA ALA A 7 17.60 11.71 -13.27
C ALA A 7 16.38 11.37 -12.41
N LEU A 8 15.48 12.33 -12.19
CA LEU A 8 14.47 12.22 -11.15
C LEU A 8 13.10 11.86 -11.71
N THR A 9 12.29 11.21 -10.90
CA THR A 9 10.87 10.99 -11.20
C THR A 9 9.99 11.89 -10.33
N ILE A 10 9.12 12.67 -10.96
CA ILE A 10 8.05 13.41 -10.29
C ILE A 10 6.77 12.57 -10.32
N TYR A 11 6.32 12.19 -9.14
CA TYR A 11 5.04 11.52 -8.92
C TYR A 11 3.94 12.55 -8.70
N PHE A 12 2.81 12.34 -9.37
CA PHE A 12 1.66 13.24 -9.34
C PHE A 12 0.68 12.85 -8.23
N PRO A 13 -0.11 13.81 -7.71
CA PRO A 13 -1.20 13.52 -6.80
C PRO A 13 -2.16 12.46 -7.37
N ASP A 14 -2.75 11.66 -6.50
CA ASP A 14 -3.76 10.67 -6.88
C ASP A 14 -5.02 10.82 -6.00
N ALA A 15 -5.96 9.90 -6.07
CA ALA A 15 -7.16 10.00 -5.25
C ALA A 15 -6.89 9.98 -3.74
N SER A 16 -5.75 9.42 -3.30
CA SER A 16 -5.37 9.27 -1.89
C SER A 16 -4.43 10.38 -1.41
N SER A 17 -3.43 10.76 -2.21
CA SER A 17 -2.44 11.78 -1.91
C SER A 17 -2.71 13.09 -2.65
N SER A 18 -2.57 14.22 -1.96
CA SER A 18 -2.73 15.56 -2.56
C SER A 18 -1.46 16.16 -3.11
N ASP A 19 -0.31 15.54 -2.85
CA ASP A 19 0.99 16.17 -3.02
C ASP A 19 1.69 15.57 -4.23
N PHE A 20 2.38 16.42 -4.99
CA PHE A 20 3.42 15.97 -5.90
C PHE A 20 4.65 15.58 -5.07
N PHE A 21 5.39 14.57 -5.50
CA PHE A 21 6.60 14.18 -4.79
C PHE A 21 7.70 13.62 -5.68
N ILE A 22 8.92 13.68 -5.16
CA ILE A 22 10.10 12.96 -5.64
C ILE A 22 10.47 11.98 -4.52
N ASN A 23 10.76 10.74 -4.87
CA ASN A 23 11.33 9.74 -3.97
C ASN A 23 12.48 9.05 -4.68
N GLU A 24 13.70 9.40 -4.31
CA GLU A 24 14.93 8.93 -4.97
C GLU A 24 16.03 8.67 -3.94
N ASP A 25 16.91 7.71 -4.22
CA ASP A 25 18.12 7.49 -3.44
C ASP A 25 19.19 8.53 -3.77
N LEU A 26 18.98 9.75 -3.27
CA LEU A 26 19.94 10.83 -3.47
C LEU A 26 21.25 10.59 -2.71
N ALA A 27 21.32 9.66 -1.75
CA ALA A 27 22.59 9.32 -1.12
C ALA A 27 23.53 8.67 -2.14
N GLU A 28 23.01 7.76 -2.96
CA GLU A 28 23.76 7.17 -4.08
C GLU A 28 24.25 8.24 -5.06
N PHE A 29 23.36 9.15 -5.50
CA PHE A 29 23.71 10.21 -6.46
C PHE A 29 24.83 11.14 -5.97
N PHE A 30 24.91 11.41 -4.67
CA PHE A 30 25.87 12.34 -4.09
C PHE A 30 27.05 11.65 -3.37
N GLY A 31 27.07 10.31 -3.34
CA GLY A 31 28.10 9.53 -2.66
C GLY A 31 28.09 9.67 -1.13
N PHE A 32 26.91 9.84 -0.52
CA PHE A 32 26.76 9.85 0.94
C PHE A 32 26.56 8.44 1.48
N GLU A 33 27.01 8.19 2.71
CA GLU A 33 26.80 6.89 3.37
C GLU A 33 25.36 6.71 3.84
N THR A 34 24.67 7.81 4.15
CA THR A 34 23.31 7.77 4.70
C THR A 34 22.34 8.74 4.01
N SER A 35 21.07 8.35 3.95
CA SER A 35 19.98 9.20 3.47
C SER A 35 19.79 10.45 4.33
N LEU A 36 20.19 10.42 5.62
CA LEU A 36 20.16 11.58 6.50
C LEU A 36 21.17 12.66 6.07
N GLU A 37 22.40 12.28 5.73
CA GLU A 37 23.42 13.19 5.23
C GLU A 37 22.97 13.84 3.92
N ALA A 38 22.49 13.01 2.99
CA ALA A 38 21.95 13.45 1.72
C ALA A 38 20.75 14.40 1.91
N ALA A 39 19.82 14.11 2.84
CA ALA A 39 18.68 14.99 3.14
C ALA A 39 19.12 16.32 3.75
N THR A 40 20.10 16.30 4.64
CA THR A 40 20.67 17.52 5.23
C THR A 40 21.34 18.39 4.16
N PHE A 41 22.11 17.77 3.27
CA PHE A 41 22.75 18.45 2.14
C PHE A 41 21.71 19.05 1.19
N ILE A 42 20.74 18.26 0.72
CA ILE A 42 19.70 18.70 -0.22
C ILE A 42 18.84 19.80 0.38
N LYS A 43 18.41 19.65 1.64
CA LYS A 43 17.64 20.67 2.34
C LYS A 43 18.36 22.01 2.40
N LYS A 44 19.68 22.00 2.66
CA LYS A 44 20.51 23.20 2.62
C LYS A 44 20.57 23.80 1.23
N LYS A 45 20.90 22.99 0.21
CA LYS A 45 21.04 23.47 -1.18
C LYS A 45 19.74 24.03 -1.76
N LEU A 46 18.61 23.37 -1.51
CA LEU A 46 17.30 23.87 -1.92
C LEU A 46 16.96 25.16 -1.19
N LYS A 47 17.23 25.26 0.12
CA LYS A 47 16.99 26.50 0.88
C LYS A 47 17.83 27.68 0.36
N ASP A 48 19.08 27.42 -0.05
CA ASP A 48 19.98 28.47 -0.53
C ASP A 48 19.59 28.97 -1.94
N ARG A 49 18.93 28.14 -2.75
CA ARG A 49 18.60 28.43 -4.16
C ARG A 49 17.13 28.76 -4.42
N MET A 50 16.23 28.32 -3.54
CA MET A 50 14.80 28.60 -3.63
C MET A 50 14.46 29.72 -2.66
N GLU A 51 13.98 30.86 -3.17
CA GLU A 51 13.68 32.04 -2.34
C GLU A 51 12.53 31.78 -1.34
N TYR A 52 11.28 32.03 -1.76
CA TYR A 52 10.09 31.89 -0.90
C TYR A 52 9.43 30.52 -1.05
N SER A 53 9.71 29.81 -2.15
CA SER A 53 9.09 28.52 -2.51
C SER A 53 9.55 27.37 -1.61
N PHE A 54 10.77 27.43 -1.04
CA PHE A 54 11.30 26.40 -0.14
C PHE A 54 10.36 26.08 1.04
N LYS A 55 9.71 27.10 1.62
CA LYS A 55 8.80 26.92 2.77
C LYS A 55 7.57 26.06 2.45
N LYS A 56 7.30 25.81 1.16
CA LYS A 56 6.19 24.98 0.66
C LYS A 56 6.64 23.57 0.28
N LEU A 57 7.91 23.25 0.50
CA LEU A 57 8.44 21.89 0.43
C LEU A 57 8.38 21.23 1.81
N LYS A 58 8.10 19.94 1.83
CA LYS A 58 8.48 19.07 2.94
C LYS A 58 9.54 18.11 2.44
N ILE A 59 10.57 17.90 3.25
CA ILE A 59 11.69 17.03 2.92
C ILE A 59 11.87 16.08 4.10
N ASP A 60 11.59 14.82 3.85
CA ASP A 60 11.75 13.71 4.79
C ASP A 60 12.72 12.68 4.17
N TYR A 61 13.26 11.80 5.00
CA TYR A 61 14.13 10.71 4.56
C TYR A 61 13.73 9.43 5.26
N GLU A 62 13.81 8.33 4.53
CA GLU A 62 13.68 6.99 5.06
C GLU A 62 14.90 6.17 4.64
N THR A 63 14.97 4.91 5.07
CA THR A 63 16.09 4.01 4.71
C THR A 63 16.28 3.86 3.20
N ASN A 64 15.23 4.08 2.40
CA ASN A 64 15.21 3.81 0.98
C ASN A 64 15.23 5.09 0.10
N GLY A 65 15.53 6.25 0.67
CA GLY A 65 15.66 7.48 -0.11
C GLY A 65 15.13 8.75 0.56
N ILE A 66 15.03 9.80 -0.24
CA ILE A 66 14.60 11.13 0.20
C ILE A 66 13.27 11.47 -0.46
N PHE A 67 12.30 11.83 0.38
CA PHE A 67 10.99 12.29 -0.02
C PHE A 67 10.95 13.81 -0.03
N ILE A 68 10.74 14.39 -1.21
CA ILE A 68 10.52 15.83 -1.38
C ILE A 68 9.10 16.02 -1.87
N THR A 69 8.27 16.76 -1.13
CA THR A 69 6.83 16.86 -1.43
C THR A 69 6.34 18.30 -1.48
N SER A 70 5.36 18.57 -2.34
CA SER A 70 4.61 19.83 -2.36
C SER A 70 3.20 19.69 -2.92
N LYS A 71 2.27 20.52 -2.45
CA LYS A 71 0.95 20.68 -3.09
C LYS A 71 1.01 21.45 -4.41
N ASN A 72 2.11 22.16 -4.66
CA ASN A 72 2.30 22.92 -5.89
C ASN A 72 3.29 22.19 -6.81
N GLY A 73 2.78 21.78 -7.96
CA GLY A 73 3.55 21.11 -8.99
C GLY A 73 4.75 21.92 -9.51
N GLU A 74 4.64 23.24 -9.62
CA GLU A 74 5.76 24.06 -10.10
C GLU A 74 6.93 24.08 -9.10
N ILE A 75 6.62 24.03 -7.80
CA ILE A 75 7.63 24.02 -6.74
C ILE A 75 8.40 22.70 -6.73
N ILE A 76 7.73 21.57 -7.01
CA ILE A 76 8.44 20.28 -7.11
C ILE A 76 9.33 20.24 -8.37
N VAL A 77 8.92 20.90 -9.47
CA VAL A 77 9.74 21.01 -10.67
C VAL A 77 10.96 21.90 -10.43
N GLU A 78 10.80 23.03 -9.74
CA GLU A 78 11.91 23.90 -9.33
C GLU A 78 12.95 23.11 -8.49
N ALA A 79 12.48 22.33 -7.52
CA ALA A 79 13.35 21.47 -6.72
C ALA A 79 14.06 20.41 -7.60
N ALA A 80 13.34 19.78 -8.53
CA ALA A 80 13.91 18.78 -9.43
C ALA A 80 15.00 19.35 -10.34
N ILE A 81 14.82 20.57 -10.85
CA ILE A 81 15.83 21.27 -11.67
C ILE A 81 17.09 21.50 -10.85
N ILE A 82 16.96 22.07 -9.64
CA ILE A 82 18.10 22.34 -8.76
C ILE A 82 18.85 21.04 -8.42
N ILE A 83 18.14 19.94 -8.15
CA ILE A 83 18.78 18.67 -7.83
C ILE A 83 19.53 18.11 -9.05
N ASN A 84 18.93 18.14 -10.24
CA ASN A 84 19.60 17.72 -11.48
C ASN A 84 20.87 18.53 -11.76
N GLU A 85 20.86 19.84 -11.52
CA GLU A 85 22.07 20.68 -11.60
C GLU A 85 23.15 20.23 -10.61
N LEU A 86 22.77 19.87 -9.37
CA LEU A 86 23.72 19.42 -8.34
C LEU A 86 24.36 18.06 -8.69
N VAL A 87 23.63 17.17 -9.38
CA VAL A 87 24.16 15.88 -9.87
C VAL A 87 24.75 15.97 -11.27
N ILE A 88 24.89 17.18 -11.83
CA ILE A 88 25.51 17.44 -13.13
C ILE A 88 24.77 16.73 -14.29
N ILE A 89 23.44 16.70 -14.21
CA ILE A 89 22.56 16.19 -15.26
C ILE A 89 21.90 17.35 -15.97
N GLU A 90 22.20 17.49 -17.26
CA GLU A 90 21.60 18.51 -18.11
C GLU A 90 20.15 18.14 -18.45
N ILE A 91 19.22 19.04 -18.17
CA ILE A 91 17.82 18.91 -18.57
C ILE A 91 17.58 19.84 -19.76
N LYS A 92 16.97 19.32 -20.83
CA LYS A 92 16.62 20.14 -21.99
C LYS A 92 15.50 21.13 -21.62
N ASN A 93 15.59 22.36 -22.11
CA ASN A 93 14.54 23.36 -21.92
C ASN A 93 13.15 22.87 -22.39
N SER A 94 13.08 22.09 -23.47
CA SER A 94 11.83 21.50 -23.95
C SER A 94 11.20 20.55 -22.93
N GLU A 95 12.02 19.74 -22.25
CA GLU A 95 11.58 18.81 -21.21
C GLU A 95 11.02 19.57 -20.00
N ILE A 96 11.72 20.61 -19.54
CA ILE A 96 11.23 21.48 -18.46
C ILE A 96 9.86 22.07 -18.81
N VAL A 97 9.69 22.59 -20.03
CA VAL A 97 8.42 23.18 -20.49
C VAL A 97 7.29 22.15 -20.50
N GLU A 98 7.57 20.93 -20.96
CA GLU A 98 6.59 19.83 -20.99
C GLU A 98 6.16 19.40 -19.58
N VAL A 99 7.12 19.27 -18.65
CA VAL A 99 6.85 18.89 -17.27
C VAL A 99 6.06 20.00 -16.57
N ILE A 100 6.45 21.27 -16.70
CA ILE A 100 5.70 22.43 -16.16
C ILE A 100 4.27 22.44 -16.69
N LYS A 101 4.08 22.23 -18.00
CA LYS A 101 2.74 22.16 -18.60
C LYS A 101 1.93 21.02 -17.99
N SER A 102 2.56 19.88 -17.73
CA SER A 102 1.89 18.70 -17.17
C SER A 102 1.45 18.93 -15.73
N VAL A 103 2.33 19.45 -14.86
CA VAL A 103 1.99 19.71 -13.46
C VAL A 103 0.95 20.83 -13.29
N LYS A 104 0.94 21.84 -14.16
CA LYS A 104 -0.07 22.91 -14.15
C LYS A 104 -1.46 22.45 -14.54
N ASN A 105 -1.53 21.60 -15.57
CA ASN A 105 -2.80 21.16 -16.14
C ASN A 105 -3.35 19.90 -15.46
N PHE A 106 -2.60 19.30 -14.54
CA PHE A 106 -3.01 18.08 -13.88
C PHE A 106 -4.23 18.32 -12.99
N LYS A 107 -5.30 17.58 -13.28
CA LYS A 107 -6.49 17.51 -12.45
C LYS A 107 -6.43 16.25 -11.63
N ARG A 108 -6.23 16.42 -10.32
CA ARG A 108 -6.23 15.33 -9.36
C ARG A 108 -7.52 14.49 -9.50
N PRO A 109 -7.41 13.16 -9.62
CA PRO A 109 -8.57 12.28 -9.59
C PRO A 109 -9.43 12.50 -8.35
N LYS A 110 -10.75 12.47 -8.51
CA LYS A 110 -11.67 12.65 -7.39
C LYS A 110 -11.61 11.42 -6.48
N LYS A 111 -11.42 11.67 -5.18
CA LYS A 111 -11.49 10.66 -4.13
C LYS A 111 -12.93 10.12 -3.98
N GLN A 112 -13.10 8.80 -3.98
CA GLN A 112 -14.35 8.16 -3.59
C GLN A 112 -14.67 8.52 -2.14
N ARG A 113 -15.89 8.98 -1.88
CA ARG A 113 -16.34 9.18 -0.51
C ARG A 113 -16.78 7.84 0.06
N TRP A 114 -16.27 7.53 1.25
CA TRP A 114 -16.63 6.32 1.98
C TRP A 114 -16.89 6.63 3.46
N VAL A 115 -17.80 5.87 4.05
CA VAL A 115 -18.27 5.99 5.44
C VAL A 115 -18.38 4.62 6.10
N VAL A 116 -18.54 4.60 7.42
CA VAL A 116 -18.79 3.35 8.16
C VAL A 116 -20.14 2.77 7.71
N GLY A 117 -20.18 1.47 7.51
CA GLY A 117 -21.31 0.72 6.98
C GLY A 117 -21.27 0.50 5.47
N ASP A 118 -20.40 1.22 4.74
CA ASP A 118 -20.27 1.04 3.30
C ASP A 118 -19.75 -0.36 2.96
N ILE A 119 -20.38 -0.97 1.97
CA ILE A 119 -20.06 -2.28 1.42
C ILE A 119 -19.39 -2.05 0.07
N PHE A 120 -18.29 -2.75 -0.18
CA PHE A 120 -17.50 -2.63 -1.38
C PHE A 120 -17.16 -4.00 -1.95
N TYR A 121 -16.83 -4.05 -3.24
CA TYR A 121 -16.24 -5.24 -3.85
C TYR A 121 -14.74 -5.08 -4.07
N ILE A 122 -14.04 -6.22 -4.14
CA ILE A 122 -12.61 -6.35 -4.37
C ILE A 122 -12.42 -7.16 -5.66
N PRO A 123 -11.92 -6.58 -6.76
CA PRO A 123 -11.59 -7.33 -7.97
C PRO A 123 -10.40 -8.28 -7.75
N LEU A 124 -10.62 -9.56 -8.02
CA LEU A 124 -9.62 -10.63 -7.94
C LEU A 124 -8.94 -10.84 -9.30
N LYS A 125 -7.73 -11.44 -9.31
CA LYS A 125 -6.97 -11.68 -10.55
C LYS A 125 -7.69 -12.54 -11.59
N ASN A 126 -8.54 -13.47 -11.17
CA ASN A 126 -9.29 -14.35 -12.07
C ASN A 126 -10.57 -13.69 -12.64
N GLY A 127 -10.79 -12.40 -12.40
CA GLY A 127 -11.97 -11.67 -12.86
C GLY A 127 -13.19 -11.78 -11.94
N TYR A 128 -13.10 -12.54 -10.85
CA TYR A 128 -14.14 -12.61 -9.83
C TYR A 128 -14.04 -11.43 -8.85
N PHE A 129 -15.03 -11.32 -7.98
CA PHE A 129 -15.14 -10.31 -6.93
C PHE A 129 -15.26 -10.98 -5.57
N SER A 130 -14.50 -10.46 -4.60
CA SER A 130 -14.80 -10.64 -3.17
C SER A 130 -15.45 -9.38 -2.61
N PHE A 131 -15.91 -9.42 -1.36
CA PHE A 131 -16.72 -8.36 -0.78
C PHE A 131 -16.29 -8.05 0.65
N GLY A 132 -16.38 -6.77 1.02
CA GLY A 132 -16.07 -6.31 2.37
C GLY A 132 -16.98 -5.18 2.82
N GLN A 133 -16.91 -4.86 4.11
CA GLN A 133 -17.60 -3.71 4.70
C GLN A 133 -16.64 -2.87 5.52
N ILE A 134 -16.76 -1.55 5.45
CA ILE A 134 -16.08 -0.63 6.35
C ILE A 134 -16.82 -0.64 7.69
N ILE A 135 -16.21 -1.23 8.72
CA ILE A 135 -16.88 -1.44 10.01
C ILE A 135 -16.52 -0.39 11.05
N LYS A 136 -15.37 0.29 10.90
CA LYS A 136 -14.93 1.34 11.81
C LYS A 136 -13.91 2.27 11.13
N LYS A 137 -13.79 3.50 11.62
CA LYS A 137 -12.65 4.37 11.34
C LYS A 137 -11.66 4.26 12.51
N GLY A 138 -10.41 3.90 12.21
CA GLY A 138 -9.33 3.89 13.19
C GLY A 138 -8.86 5.29 13.56
N ASP A 139 -8.00 5.38 14.57
CA ASP A 139 -7.57 6.66 15.18
C ASP A 139 -6.81 7.58 14.20
N LEU A 140 -6.13 7.00 13.21
CA LEU A 140 -5.44 7.73 12.13
C LEU A 140 -6.34 8.02 10.91
N GLY A 141 -7.66 7.84 11.05
CA GLY A 141 -8.61 7.99 9.95
C GLY A 141 -8.59 6.85 8.93
N LEU A 142 -7.82 5.79 9.17
CA LEU A 142 -7.75 4.62 8.31
C LEU A 142 -9.02 3.75 8.45
N PRO A 143 -9.53 3.18 7.35
CA PRO A 143 -10.66 2.27 7.43
C PRO A 143 -10.26 0.93 8.06
N ILE A 144 -11.08 0.47 8.98
CA ILE A 144 -11.06 -0.92 9.46
C ILE A 144 -12.19 -1.62 8.71
N CYS A 145 -11.82 -2.62 7.92
CA CYS A 145 -12.73 -3.35 7.06
C CYS A 145 -12.84 -4.81 7.49
N CYS A 146 -14.00 -5.41 7.29
CA CYS A 146 -14.14 -6.86 7.29
C CYS A 146 -14.14 -7.43 5.88
N LEU A 147 -13.73 -8.70 5.74
CA LEU A 147 -13.87 -9.51 4.55
C LEU A 147 -15.00 -10.53 4.75
N PHE A 148 -15.90 -10.66 3.79
CA PHE A 148 -16.93 -11.69 3.81
C PHE A 148 -16.46 -12.96 3.11
N ASP A 149 -16.93 -14.11 3.60
CA ASP A 149 -16.72 -15.41 2.98
C ASP A 149 -17.64 -15.59 1.76
N LEU A 150 -17.32 -14.83 0.72
CA LEU A 150 -18.08 -14.79 -0.51
C LEU A 150 -17.19 -14.36 -1.67
N VAL A 151 -17.24 -15.14 -2.74
CA VAL A 151 -16.68 -14.80 -4.04
C VAL A 151 -17.73 -15.05 -5.11
N SER A 152 -17.77 -14.17 -6.11
CA SER A 152 -18.75 -14.20 -7.19
C SER A 152 -18.14 -13.71 -8.50
N ASN A 153 -18.61 -14.21 -9.63
CA ASN A 153 -18.25 -13.71 -10.95
C ASN A 153 -18.98 -12.40 -11.33
N GLU A 154 -19.95 -11.99 -10.51
CA GLU A 154 -20.71 -10.75 -10.66
C GLU A 154 -20.84 -9.99 -9.33
N VAL A 155 -21.19 -8.70 -9.40
CA VAL A 155 -21.44 -7.89 -8.20
C VAL A 155 -22.79 -8.32 -7.60
N VAL A 156 -22.72 -8.94 -6.43
CA VAL A 156 -23.87 -9.53 -5.72
C VAL A 156 -24.67 -8.45 -4.99
N GLU A 157 -25.98 -8.65 -4.85
CA GLU A 157 -26.82 -7.80 -4.00
C GLU A 157 -26.39 -7.80 -2.53
N ILE A 158 -26.45 -6.63 -1.90
CA ILE A 158 -26.00 -6.39 -0.51
C ILE A 158 -26.59 -7.40 0.49
N HIS A 159 -27.87 -7.75 0.34
CA HIS A 159 -28.54 -8.66 1.27
C HIS A 159 -27.91 -10.08 1.28
N ASN A 160 -27.33 -10.51 0.17
CA ASN A 160 -26.64 -11.80 0.04
C ASN A 160 -25.19 -11.74 0.55
N ILE A 161 -24.63 -10.54 0.69
CA ILE A 161 -23.27 -10.31 1.21
C ILE A 161 -23.29 -10.29 2.74
N ILE A 162 -24.18 -9.48 3.34
CA ILE A 162 -24.19 -9.25 4.81
C ILE A 162 -24.56 -10.49 5.64
N ASN A 163 -25.17 -11.50 5.01
CA ASN A 163 -25.54 -12.76 5.65
C ASN A 163 -24.40 -13.80 5.64
N LYS A 164 -23.21 -13.43 5.14
CA LYS A 164 -22.05 -14.31 5.04
C LYS A 164 -21.15 -14.16 6.26
N ASN A 165 -20.39 -15.22 6.53
CA ASN A 165 -19.43 -15.22 7.61
C ASN A 165 -18.36 -14.16 7.37
N VAL A 166 -17.88 -13.54 8.46
CA VAL A 166 -16.72 -12.65 8.41
C VAL A 166 -15.46 -13.51 8.50
N VAL A 167 -14.59 -13.39 7.50
CA VAL A 167 -13.33 -14.13 7.44
C VAL A 167 -12.23 -13.41 8.21
N SER A 168 -12.20 -12.10 8.06
CA SER A 168 -11.09 -11.26 8.52
C SER A 168 -11.58 -9.87 8.88
N ILE A 169 -10.85 -9.22 9.77
CA ILE A 169 -11.01 -7.80 10.09
C ILE A 169 -9.62 -7.19 10.06
N LEU A 170 -9.39 -6.17 9.23
CA LEU A 170 -8.09 -5.52 9.08
C LEU A 170 -8.21 -4.00 9.02
N PRO A 171 -7.38 -3.25 9.78
CA PRO A 171 -7.07 -1.86 9.47
C PRO A 171 -6.19 -1.79 8.21
N ILE A 172 -6.69 -1.18 7.15
CA ILE A 172 -6.00 -1.09 5.86
C ILE A 172 -5.73 0.35 5.45
N SER A 173 -4.78 0.57 4.53
CA SER A 173 -4.68 1.81 3.78
C SER A 173 -5.97 2.05 2.98
N SER A 174 -6.36 3.31 2.75
CA SER A 174 -7.59 3.62 2.01
C SER A 174 -7.39 3.67 0.49
N GLN A 175 -6.24 3.27 -0.05
CA GLN A 175 -5.85 3.58 -1.42
C GLN A 175 -6.83 3.03 -2.47
N SER A 176 -7.14 1.74 -2.41
CA SER A 176 -8.11 1.09 -3.30
C SER A 176 -9.53 1.59 -3.13
N LEU A 177 -9.91 2.02 -1.92
CA LEU A 177 -11.21 2.65 -1.68
C LEU A 177 -11.26 4.05 -2.30
N ASP A 178 -10.22 4.86 -2.08
CA ASP A 178 -10.13 6.24 -2.52
C ASP A 178 -10.12 6.37 -4.04
N ASN A 179 -9.39 5.48 -4.73
CA ASN A 179 -9.17 5.53 -6.18
C ASN A 179 -10.22 4.77 -7.01
N HIS A 180 -11.32 4.31 -6.39
CA HIS A 180 -12.39 3.54 -7.03
C HIS A 180 -12.00 2.14 -7.53
N THR A 181 -10.83 1.60 -7.17
CA THR A 181 -10.48 0.20 -7.43
C THR A 181 -11.45 -0.73 -6.71
N TRP A 182 -11.78 -0.39 -5.46
CA TRP A 182 -12.84 -1.02 -4.69
C TRP A 182 -14.04 -0.08 -4.65
N LYS A 183 -15.03 -0.35 -5.50
CA LYS A 183 -16.22 0.51 -5.58
C LYS A 183 -17.18 0.17 -4.45
N ILE A 184 -17.74 1.22 -3.85
CA ILE A 184 -18.85 1.09 -2.92
C ILE A 184 -20.12 0.74 -3.71
N ILE A 185 -20.80 -0.30 -3.27
CA ILE A 185 -22.04 -0.81 -3.88
C ILE A 185 -23.28 -0.51 -3.04
N GLY A 186 -23.08 -0.03 -1.82
CA GLY A 186 -24.12 0.56 -0.98
C GLY A 186 -23.72 0.57 0.49
N ASN A 187 -24.68 0.78 1.38
CA ASN A 187 -24.44 0.96 2.80
C ASN A 187 -25.42 0.12 3.64
N LYS A 188 -24.94 -0.44 4.74
CA LYS A 188 -25.76 -1.12 5.74
C LYS A 188 -25.18 -0.93 7.13
N SER A 189 -25.98 -1.18 8.16
CA SER A 189 -25.48 -1.34 9.53
C SER A 189 -24.30 -2.32 9.57
N ILE A 190 -23.32 -2.04 10.42
CA ILE A 190 -22.15 -2.88 10.57
C ILE A 190 -22.55 -4.29 11.02
N VAL A 191 -21.98 -5.31 10.39
CA VAL A 191 -22.30 -6.72 10.69
C VAL A 191 -21.55 -7.24 11.92
N VAL A 192 -20.44 -6.59 12.28
CA VAL A 192 -19.56 -7.02 13.37
C VAL A 192 -18.99 -5.80 14.11
N LYS A 193 -18.90 -5.90 15.44
CA LYS A 193 -18.23 -4.90 16.27
C LYS A 193 -16.79 -5.32 16.54
N VAL A 194 -15.85 -4.45 16.20
CA VAL A 194 -14.40 -4.69 16.36
C VAL A 194 -14.06 -5.03 17.81
N GLU A 195 -14.70 -4.36 18.77
CA GLU A 195 -14.43 -4.53 20.21
C GLU A 195 -14.83 -5.92 20.72
N GLU A 196 -15.90 -6.50 20.16
CA GLU A 196 -16.38 -7.84 20.53
C GLU A 196 -15.41 -8.90 20.03
N VAL A 197 -14.90 -8.75 18.81
CA VAL A 197 -13.89 -9.65 18.24
C VAL A 197 -12.58 -9.58 19.02
N ILE A 198 -12.11 -8.39 19.41
CA ILE A 198 -10.91 -8.24 20.25
C ILE A 198 -11.09 -8.90 21.62
N LYS A 199 -12.26 -8.76 22.25
CA LYS A 199 -12.54 -9.39 23.56
C LYS A 199 -12.55 -10.91 23.48
N GLY A 200 -13.04 -11.46 22.36
CA GLY A 200 -13.08 -12.90 22.09
C GLY A 200 -11.72 -13.50 21.71
N GLN A 201 -10.70 -12.68 21.42
CA GLN A 201 -9.39 -13.20 21.01
C GLN A 201 -8.69 -13.96 22.14
N PRO A 202 -8.23 -15.20 21.87
CA PRO A 202 -7.35 -15.93 22.79
C PRO A 202 -6.10 -15.12 23.16
N LYS A 203 -5.57 -15.33 24.37
CA LYS A 203 -4.36 -14.61 24.82
C LYS A 203 -3.12 -14.90 23.96
N ASN A 204 -3.05 -16.09 23.36
CA ASN A 204 -1.99 -16.56 22.46
C ASN A 204 -2.33 -16.34 20.97
N TYR A 205 -3.31 -15.48 20.67
CA TYR A 205 -3.71 -15.23 19.29
C TYR A 205 -2.56 -14.61 18.49
N LEU A 206 -2.27 -15.19 17.32
CA LEU A 206 -1.06 -14.92 16.53
C LEU A 206 -0.85 -13.43 16.23
N ARG A 207 -1.93 -12.65 16.11
CA ARG A 207 -1.87 -11.19 16.02
C ARG A 207 -3.19 -10.54 16.44
N ARG A 208 -3.14 -9.52 17.29
CA ARG A 208 -4.33 -8.71 17.57
C ARG A 208 -4.76 -7.98 16.29
N ILE A 209 -5.97 -8.27 15.85
CA ILE A 209 -6.68 -7.73 14.67
C ILE A 209 -6.60 -6.19 14.50
N THR A 210 -6.31 -5.44 15.56
CA THR A 210 -6.20 -3.97 15.53
C THR A 210 -4.79 -3.41 15.72
N ARG A 211 -3.75 -4.25 15.79
CA ARG A 211 -2.36 -3.79 15.95
C ARG A 211 -1.62 -3.78 14.61
N GLY A 212 -1.54 -2.60 14.02
CA GLY A 212 -0.79 -2.30 12.80
C GLY A 212 -1.68 -1.76 11.69
N THR A 213 -1.07 -1.34 10.59
CA THR A 213 -1.77 -0.97 9.35
C THR A 213 -1.30 -1.93 8.27
N TYR A 214 -2.25 -2.47 7.52
CA TYR A 214 -1.99 -3.29 6.34
C TYR A 214 -2.10 -2.42 5.08
N SER A 215 -1.39 -2.79 4.02
CA SER A 215 -1.80 -2.30 2.70
C SER A 215 -3.19 -2.85 2.40
N ASP A 216 -4.03 -2.04 1.77
CA ASP A 216 -5.28 -2.47 1.12
C ASP A 216 -5.14 -3.79 0.32
N SER A 217 -4.05 -3.99 -0.40
CA SER A 217 -3.76 -5.26 -1.09
C SER A 217 -3.92 -6.50 -0.20
N SER A 218 -3.63 -6.41 1.10
CA SER A 218 -3.67 -7.54 2.03
C SER A 218 -5.04 -8.22 2.09
N LEU A 219 -6.15 -7.47 2.03
CA LEU A 219 -7.50 -8.08 1.98
C LEU A 219 -7.76 -8.79 0.66
N LYS A 220 -7.28 -8.22 -0.46
CA LYS A 220 -7.37 -8.85 -1.77
C LYS A 220 -6.56 -10.14 -1.80
N GLU A 221 -5.33 -10.11 -1.30
CA GLU A 221 -4.44 -11.26 -1.27
C GLU A 221 -4.99 -12.39 -0.40
N LEU A 222 -5.58 -12.05 0.75
CA LEU A 222 -6.29 -13.02 1.58
C LEU A 222 -7.48 -13.63 0.84
N ALA A 223 -8.30 -12.81 0.17
CA ALA A 223 -9.42 -13.30 -0.63
C ALA A 223 -8.96 -14.21 -1.78
N GLU A 224 -7.85 -13.87 -2.46
CA GLU A 224 -7.23 -14.70 -3.49
C GLU A 224 -6.72 -16.03 -2.92
N ALA A 225 -6.12 -16.01 -1.73
CA ALA A 225 -5.58 -17.20 -1.08
C ALA A 225 -6.68 -18.17 -0.64
N LEU A 226 -7.76 -17.65 -0.04
CA LEU A 226 -8.95 -18.44 0.34
C LEU A 226 -9.63 -19.14 -0.84
N ASN A 227 -9.46 -18.60 -2.04
CA ASN A 227 -10.10 -19.09 -3.26
C ASN A 227 -9.13 -19.80 -4.22
N GLY A 228 -7.92 -20.17 -3.75
CA GLY A 228 -6.94 -20.92 -4.52
C GLY A 228 -6.36 -20.19 -5.74
N ILE A 229 -6.55 -18.87 -5.83
CA ILE A 229 -5.97 -18.02 -6.90
C ILE A 229 -4.50 -17.74 -6.59
N ARG A 230 -4.17 -17.67 -5.29
CA ARG A 230 -2.86 -17.36 -4.73
C ARG A 230 -2.49 -18.49 -3.75
N PRO A 231 -1.25 -18.98 -3.71
CA PRO A 231 -0.86 -19.96 -2.71
C PRO A 231 -0.90 -19.36 -1.29
N TRP A 232 -1.41 -20.12 -0.33
CA TRP A 232 -1.55 -19.71 1.06
C TRP A 232 -0.20 -19.41 1.73
N ASN A 233 0.83 -20.17 1.39
CA ASN A 233 2.15 -20.10 2.02
C ASN A 233 3.19 -19.34 1.18
N GLU A 234 2.80 -18.53 0.19
CA GLU A 234 3.77 -17.84 -0.68
C GLU A 234 4.59 -16.76 0.04
N ASN A 235 4.07 -16.20 1.14
CA ASN A 235 4.75 -15.18 1.93
C ASN A 235 5.94 -15.79 2.71
N ILE A 236 6.94 -14.96 3.05
CA ILE A 236 8.08 -15.40 3.86
C ILE A 236 7.57 -16.01 5.18
N ASP A 237 6.69 -15.29 5.86
CA ASP A 237 5.93 -15.79 6.99
C ASP A 237 4.85 -16.77 6.53
N VAL A 238 5.07 -18.06 6.79
CA VAL A 238 4.14 -19.14 6.39
C VAL A 238 2.74 -19.00 7.02
N ASN A 239 2.65 -18.30 8.16
CA ASN A 239 1.40 -18.06 8.88
C ASN A 239 0.80 -16.68 8.58
N TYR A 240 1.25 -16.01 7.52
CA TYR A 240 0.86 -14.63 7.20
C TYR A 240 -0.67 -14.47 7.08
N PHE A 241 -1.34 -15.34 6.33
CA PHE A 241 -2.80 -15.28 6.19
C PHE A 241 -3.53 -15.83 7.42
N ASP A 242 -2.98 -16.84 8.11
CA ASP A 242 -3.56 -17.34 9.37
C ASP A 242 -3.65 -16.23 10.43
N LYS A 243 -2.68 -15.32 10.45
CA LYS A 243 -2.65 -14.13 11.32
C LYS A 243 -3.74 -13.10 11.01
N MET A 244 -4.39 -13.18 9.86
CA MET A 244 -5.43 -12.24 9.42
C MET A 244 -6.86 -12.72 9.69
N LEU A 245 -7.06 -14.02 9.92
CA LEU A 245 -8.39 -14.58 10.12
C LEU A 245 -9.04 -14.01 11.39
N VAL A 246 -10.35 -14.17 11.55
CA VAL A 246 -11.00 -14.02 12.87
C VAL A 246 -10.91 -15.35 13.64
N PRO A 247 -10.91 -15.34 14.99
CA PRO A 247 -10.65 -16.55 15.79
C PRO A 247 -11.54 -17.75 15.47
N ASP A 248 -12.81 -17.52 15.15
CA ASP A 248 -13.80 -18.57 14.93
C ASP A 248 -13.93 -18.99 13.45
N TYR A 249 -13.12 -18.41 12.56
CA TYR A 249 -13.16 -18.75 11.15
C TYR A 249 -12.34 -20.01 10.87
N GLN A 250 -13.00 -21.05 10.37
CA GLN A 250 -12.34 -22.26 9.88
C GLN A 250 -11.96 -22.05 8.41
N LYS A 251 -10.66 -22.05 8.12
CA LYS A 251 -10.17 -21.95 6.75
C LYS A 251 -10.52 -23.20 5.94
N PRO A 252 -10.75 -23.10 4.61
CA PRO A 252 -10.99 -24.26 3.76
C PRO A 252 -9.84 -25.28 3.80
N ASP A 253 -10.15 -26.56 3.64
CA ASP A 253 -9.12 -27.63 3.62
C ASP A 253 -8.37 -27.70 2.28
N ASN A 254 -8.97 -27.17 1.20
CA ASN A 254 -8.49 -27.29 -0.17
C ASN A 254 -7.67 -26.07 -0.65
N LEU A 255 -6.94 -25.42 0.27
CA LEU A 255 -6.09 -24.28 -0.06
C LEU A 255 -4.91 -24.70 -0.93
N LEU A 256 -4.49 -23.80 -1.82
CA LEU A 256 -3.30 -23.99 -2.65
C LEU A 256 -2.04 -23.76 -1.79
N PHE A 257 -1.12 -24.73 -1.78
CA PHE A 257 0.19 -24.59 -1.13
C PHE A 257 1.31 -24.84 -2.11
N LEU A 258 2.36 -24.00 -2.06
CA LEU A 258 3.63 -24.27 -2.73
C LEU A 258 4.41 -25.33 -1.94
N THR A 259 5.03 -26.25 -2.66
CA THR A 259 6.12 -27.07 -2.14
C THR A 259 7.33 -26.20 -1.76
N ARG A 260 8.27 -26.77 -1.01
CA ARG A 260 9.53 -26.09 -0.66
C ARG A 260 10.27 -25.61 -1.90
N ASP A 261 10.41 -26.47 -2.91
CA ASP A 261 11.15 -26.17 -4.14
C ASP A 261 10.46 -25.08 -4.97
N GLU A 262 9.13 -25.14 -5.08
CA GLU A 262 8.35 -24.10 -5.76
C GLU A 262 8.48 -22.75 -5.05
N LYS A 263 8.44 -22.74 -3.72
CA LYS A 263 8.61 -21.51 -2.93
C LYS A 263 10.02 -20.94 -3.07
N ILE A 264 11.06 -21.78 -3.02
CA ILE A 264 12.46 -21.37 -3.30
C ILE A 264 12.57 -20.74 -4.69
N ASN A 265 12.01 -21.40 -5.72
CA ASN A 265 12.05 -20.90 -7.09
C ASN A 265 11.25 -19.60 -7.26
N TYR A 266 10.14 -19.45 -6.55
CA TYR A 266 9.37 -18.21 -6.50
C TYR A 266 10.21 -17.04 -5.95
N PHE A 267 10.87 -17.21 -4.80
CA PHE A 267 11.71 -16.17 -4.22
C PHE A 267 12.96 -15.85 -5.06
N LYS A 268 13.58 -16.86 -5.70
CA LYS A 268 14.67 -16.62 -6.67
C LYS A 268 14.23 -15.70 -7.81
N LYS A 269 13.04 -15.93 -8.37
CA LYS A 269 12.49 -15.10 -9.45
C LYS A 269 12.23 -13.66 -9.02
N LEU A 270 11.96 -13.45 -7.73
CA LEU A 270 11.80 -12.11 -7.14
C LEU A 270 13.14 -11.45 -6.74
N GLY A 271 14.28 -12.13 -6.96
CA GLY A 271 15.60 -11.58 -6.67
C GLY A 271 16.05 -11.66 -5.21
N TYR A 272 15.36 -12.45 -4.37
CA TYR A 272 15.76 -12.62 -2.97
C TYR A 272 16.97 -13.54 -2.82
N ASP A 273 17.84 -13.21 -1.85
CA ASP A 273 18.92 -14.08 -1.40
C ASP A 273 18.34 -15.27 -0.60
N LEU A 274 18.68 -16.47 -1.05
CA LEU A 274 18.19 -17.73 -0.50
C LEU A 274 18.71 -18.00 0.91
N HIS A 275 19.87 -17.47 1.28
CA HIS A 275 20.44 -17.69 2.61
C HIS A 275 19.53 -17.09 3.70
N GLN A 276 18.91 -15.94 3.43
CA GLN A 276 17.93 -15.31 4.33
C GLN A 276 16.62 -16.12 4.39
N LEU A 277 16.22 -16.72 3.27
CA LEU A 277 15.04 -17.56 3.18
C LEU A 277 15.24 -18.85 4.00
N GLU A 278 16.38 -19.52 3.86
CA GLU A 278 16.75 -20.72 4.61
C GLU A 278 16.87 -20.46 6.11
N GLU A 279 17.43 -19.31 6.52
CA GLU A 279 17.39 -18.89 7.92
C GLU A 279 15.96 -18.71 8.45
N SER A 280 15.06 -18.13 7.66
CA SER A 280 13.65 -17.98 8.07
C SER A 280 12.95 -19.33 8.26
N TYR A 281 13.23 -20.32 7.42
CA TYR A 281 12.72 -21.69 7.60
C TYR A 281 13.31 -22.35 8.85
N SER A 282 14.61 -22.18 9.12
CA SER A 282 15.27 -22.76 10.30
C SER A 282 14.77 -22.18 11.63
N LYS A 283 14.21 -20.95 11.62
CA LYS A 283 13.63 -20.27 12.78
C LYS A 283 12.12 -20.47 12.91
N THR A 284 11.47 -21.08 11.92
CA THR A 284 10.06 -21.46 12.00
C THR A 284 10.03 -22.89 12.53
N PRO A 285 9.56 -23.17 13.76
CA PRO A 285 9.53 -24.54 14.25
C PRO A 285 8.63 -25.35 13.31
N ASP A 286 9.12 -26.49 12.87
CA ASP A 286 8.31 -27.50 12.18
C ASP A 286 7.14 -27.87 13.09
N TRP A 287 5.95 -27.38 12.77
CA TRP A 287 4.69 -27.92 13.28
C TRP A 287 3.98 -28.58 12.10
N PHE A 288 4.30 -29.85 11.89
CA PHE A 288 3.40 -30.85 11.34
C PHE A 288 2.94 -31.75 12.48
#